data_AF-A0A4Y8CBE6-F1
#
_entry.id   AF-A0A4Y8CBE6-F1
#
_cell.length_a   1.000
_cell.length_b   1.000
_cell.length_c   1.000
_cell.angle_alpha   90.00
_cell.angle_beta   90.00
_cell.angle_gamma   90.00
#
_symmetry.space_group_name_H-M   'P 1'
#
loop_
_entity.id
_entity.type
_entity.pdbx_description
1 polymer ?
#
loop_
_entity_poly.entity_id
_entity_poly.type
_entity_poly.pdbx_seq_one_letter_code
_entity_poly.pdbx_strand_id
1 'polypeptide(L)'
;DGDSGAMYGATVGVDKQANDDVLWGTYFTYANAKIKDNNLEQKSDNFQLGMYSTINIAPQWELNLKAYAQVSPTKQDNVQVDGAYNSDYTSKFLGLSANAGRVFDLSDNTLFIKPFAGVNYYFSYTPSHTENGAIAKDIDSMKNNSVSVEVGAEFRKYMNENSYIFVTP
;
A
#
# COMPACT_ATOMS: atom_id res chain seq x y z
N ASP A 1 -5.42 -27.64 5.59
CA ASP A 1 -5.96 -26.33 5.98
C ASP A 1 -4.84 -25.50 6.60
N GLY A 2 -4.10 -24.74 5.79
CA GLY A 2 -2.83 -24.16 6.21
C GLY A 2 -2.66 -22.66 5.98
N ASP A 3 -3.24 -22.10 4.91
CA ASP A 3 -2.85 -20.76 4.48
C ASP A 3 -3.90 -19.73 4.89
N SER A 4 -3.58 -18.92 5.90
CA SER A 4 -4.43 -17.79 6.29
C SER A 4 -3.61 -16.53 6.47
N GLY A 5 -3.91 -15.52 5.66
CA GLY A 5 -3.39 -14.16 5.80
C GLY A 5 -4.55 -13.21 6.11
N ALA A 6 -4.40 -12.40 7.14
CA ALA A 6 -5.35 -11.34 7.47
C ALA A 6 -4.60 -10.03 7.66
N MET A 7 -5.10 -8.96 7.05
CA MET A 7 -4.60 -7.60 7.24
C MET A 7 -5.78 -6.67 7.47
N TYR A 8 -5.68 -5.84 8.50
CA TYR A 8 -6.67 -4.80 8.79
C TYR A 8 -5.94 -3.54 9.22
N GLY A 9 -6.47 -2.39 8.83
CA GLY A 9 -5.82 -1.11 9.07
C GLY A 9 -6.73 0.06 8.80
N ALA A 10 -6.26 1.23 9.15
CA ALA A 10 -6.93 2.49 8.92
C ALA A 10 -5.95 3.50 8.33
N THR A 11 -6.46 4.36 7.46
CA THR A 11 -5.73 5.48 6.88
C THR A 11 -6.44 6.76 7.21
N VAL A 12 -5.69 7.77 7.63
CA VAL A 12 -6.17 9.14 7.82
C VAL A 12 -5.34 10.07 6.97
N GLY A 13 -5.99 11.04 6.33
CA GLY A 13 -5.32 11.95 5.42
C GLY A 13 -5.93 13.35 5.49
N VAL A 14 -5.14 14.31 5.01
CA VAL A 14 -5.52 15.70 4.86
C VAL A 14 -4.98 16.16 3.52
N ASP A 15 -5.85 16.77 2.72
CA ASP A 15 -5.51 17.36 1.44
C ASP A 15 -5.97 18.81 1.34
N LYS A 16 -5.41 19.48 0.33
CA LYS A 16 -5.73 20.84 -0.02
C LYS A 16 -5.65 21.01 -1.54
N GLN A 17 -6.62 21.74 -2.07
CA GLN A 17 -6.58 22.27 -3.42
C GLN A 17 -5.45 23.33 -3.51
N ALA A 18 -4.39 23.07 -4.26
CA ALA A 18 -3.30 24.03 -4.49
C ALA A 18 -3.71 25.10 -5.51
N ASN A 19 -4.43 24.69 -6.55
CA ASN A 19 -5.03 25.53 -7.59
C ASN A 19 -6.19 24.77 -8.25
N ASP A 20 -6.84 25.35 -9.25
CA ASP A 20 -8.02 24.75 -9.92
C ASP A 20 -7.77 23.34 -10.50
N ASP A 21 -6.51 23.00 -10.80
CA ASP A 21 -6.14 21.75 -11.45
C ASP A 21 -5.41 20.75 -10.54
N VAL A 22 -4.94 21.16 -9.36
CA VAL A 22 -4.03 20.36 -8.52
C VAL A 22 -4.56 20.27 -7.09
N LEU A 23 -4.84 19.05 -6.66
CA LEU A 23 -5.06 18.68 -5.27
C LEU A 23 -3.85 17.90 -4.77
N TRP A 24 -3.35 18.21 -3.58
CA TRP A 24 -2.30 17.41 -2.94
C TRP A 24 -2.65 17.18 -1.47
N GLY A 25 -2.14 16.07 -0.94
CA GLY A 25 -2.37 15.73 0.45
C GLY A 25 -1.28 14.83 1.00
N THR A 26 -1.35 14.67 2.32
CA THR A 26 -0.55 13.71 3.06
C THR A 26 -1.47 12.77 3.80
N TYR A 27 -0.99 11.56 4.06
CA TYR A 27 -1.73 10.57 4.80
C TYR A 27 -0.81 9.71 5.65
N PHE A 28 -1.40 9.16 6.68
CA PHE A 28 -0.80 8.19 7.56
C PHE A 28 -1.68 6.94 7.60
N THR A 29 -1.04 5.78 7.49
CA THR A 29 -1.71 4.47 7.54
C THR A 29 -1.07 3.64 8.64
N TYR A 30 -1.94 3.02 9.45
CA TYR A 30 -1.56 1.93 10.35
C TYR A 30 -2.29 0.66 9.91
N ALA A 31 -1.57 -0.45 9.77
CA ALA A 31 -2.16 -1.75 9.46
C ALA A 31 -1.46 -2.88 10.22
N ASN A 32 -2.24 -3.73 10.86
CA ASN A 32 -1.77 -4.98 11.43
C ASN A 32 -1.96 -6.09 10.40
N ALA A 33 -0.91 -6.88 10.17
CA ALA A 33 -0.92 -8.02 9.28
C ALA A 33 -0.50 -9.28 10.05
N LYS A 34 -1.26 -10.36 9.86
CA LYS A 34 -0.93 -11.70 10.36
C LYS A 34 -0.93 -12.68 9.21
N ILE A 35 0.18 -13.37 9.01
CA ILE A 35 0.31 -14.48 8.06
C ILE A 35 0.54 -15.74 8.90
N LYS A 36 -0.23 -16.78 8.61
CA LYS A 36 -0.06 -18.10 9.21
C LYS A 36 -0.11 -19.15 8.12
N ASP A 37 0.97 -19.92 8.05
CA ASP A 37 1.14 -21.16 7.31
C ASP A 37 1.40 -22.29 8.34
N ASN A 38 1.42 -23.54 7.90
CA ASN A 38 1.63 -24.74 8.72
C ASN A 38 2.88 -24.63 9.61
N ASN A 39 3.94 -24.01 9.09
CA ASN A 39 5.24 -23.93 9.74
C ASN A 39 5.70 -22.50 10.00
N LEU A 40 4.93 -21.47 9.64
CA LEU A 40 5.34 -20.07 9.72
C LEU A 40 4.19 -19.22 10.27
N GLU A 41 4.44 -18.49 11.35
CA GLU A 41 3.56 -17.42 11.82
C GLU A 41 4.31 -16.10 11.81
N GLN A 42 3.79 -15.12 11.08
CA GLN A 42 4.36 -13.78 10.99
C GLN A 42 3.32 -12.76 11.40
N LYS A 43 3.70 -11.86 12.30
CA LYS A 43 2.90 -10.71 12.73
C LYS A 43 3.66 -9.43 12.44
N SER A 44 3.02 -8.48 11.76
CA SER A 44 3.64 -7.23 11.38
C SER A 44 2.73 -6.05 11.68
N ASP A 45 3.29 -5.04 12.33
CA ASP A 45 2.66 -3.73 12.50
C ASP A 45 3.24 -2.79 11.45
N ASN A 46 2.40 -2.27 10.55
CA ASN A 46 2.83 -1.45 9.43
C ASN A 46 2.47 0.00 9.68
N PHE A 47 3.47 0.87 9.67
CA PHE A 47 3.31 2.31 9.81
C PHE A 47 3.80 2.97 8.53
N GLN A 48 2.88 3.60 7.80
CA GLN A 48 3.16 4.22 6.51
C GLN A 48 2.81 5.71 6.55
N LEU A 49 3.74 6.53 6.08
CA LEU A 49 3.53 7.95 5.84
C LEU A 49 3.71 8.21 4.35
N GLY A 50 2.77 8.93 3.75
CA GLY A 50 2.85 9.25 2.34
C GLY A 50 2.22 10.57 1.96
N MET A 51 2.42 10.90 0.70
CA MET A 51 1.82 12.04 0.02
C MET A 51 1.16 11.57 -1.27
N TYR A 52 0.13 12.29 -1.70
CA TYR A 52 -0.53 12.08 -2.97
C TYR A 52 -0.84 13.41 -3.64
N SER A 53 -1.03 13.35 -4.95
CA SER A 53 -1.48 14.47 -5.75
C SER A 53 -2.41 13.97 -6.86
N THR A 54 -3.50 14.70 -7.10
CA THR A 54 -4.39 14.52 -8.23
C THR A 54 -4.33 15.78 -9.08
N ILE A 55 -3.98 15.61 -10.35
CA ILE A 55 -3.68 16.69 -11.30
C ILE A 55 -4.59 16.55 -12.52
N ASN A 56 -5.39 17.57 -12.81
CA ASN A 56 -6.15 17.68 -14.05
C ASN A 56 -5.21 18.14 -15.18
N ILE A 57 -4.72 17.20 -15.98
CA ILE A 57 -3.73 17.48 -17.03
C ILE A 57 -4.36 17.97 -18.35
N ALA A 58 -5.64 17.66 -18.56
CA ALA A 58 -6.44 18.11 -19.70
C ALA A 58 -7.93 17.97 -19.32
N PRO A 59 -8.87 18.55 -20.10
CA PRO A 59 -10.30 18.35 -19.85
C PRO A 59 -10.63 16.86 -19.76
N GLN A 60 -11.24 16.45 -18.64
CA GLN A 60 -11.59 15.06 -18.34
C GLN A 60 -10.41 14.10 -18.14
N TRP A 61 -9.16 14.56 -17.99
CA TRP A 61 -8.01 13.70 -17.71
C TRP A 61 -7.40 14.00 -16.35
N GLU A 62 -7.36 12.98 -15.49
CA GLU A 62 -6.77 13.04 -14.16
C GLU A 62 -5.48 12.20 -14.13
N LEU A 63 -4.40 12.78 -13.61
CA LEU A 63 -3.15 12.12 -13.24
C LEU A 63 -3.08 12.02 -11.72
N ASN A 64 -2.92 10.81 -11.18
CA ASN A 64 -2.75 10.56 -9.75
C ASN A 64 -1.32 10.13 -9.48
N LEU A 65 -0.67 10.79 -8.53
CA LEU A 65 0.68 10.51 -8.07
C LEU A 65 0.63 10.15 -6.59
N LYS A 66 1.40 9.15 -6.17
CA LYS A 66 1.54 8.79 -4.75
C LYS A 66 2.99 8.44 -4.45
N ALA A 67 3.44 8.84 -3.27
CA ALA A 67 4.73 8.42 -2.74
C ALA A 67 4.57 8.08 -1.26
N TYR A 68 5.29 7.07 -0.78
CA TYR A 68 5.27 6.72 0.64
C TYR A 68 6.57 6.11 1.12
N ALA A 69 6.77 6.23 2.44
CA ALA A 69 7.73 5.47 3.21
C ALA A 69 6.99 4.69 4.29
N GLN A 70 7.43 3.47 4.56
CA GLN A 70 6.81 2.59 5.55
C GLN A 70 7.86 1.86 6.36
N VAL A 71 7.55 1.65 7.64
CA VAL A 71 8.30 0.77 8.54
C VAL A 71 7.37 -0.34 9.04
N SER A 72 7.90 -1.55 9.10
CA SER A 72 7.15 -2.74 9.49
C SER A 72 7.91 -3.59 10.49
N PRO A 73 7.85 -3.26 11.79
CA PRO A 73 8.22 -4.19 12.85
C PRO A 73 7.48 -5.52 12.67
N THR A 74 8.25 -6.60 12.64
CA THR A 74 7.76 -7.93 12.30
C THR A 74 8.33 -8.93 13.28
N LYS A 75 7.45 -9.77 13.81
CA LYS A 75 7.80 -10.96 14.58
C LYS A 75 7.51 -12.18 13.73
N GLN A 76 8.45 -13.10 13.66
CA GLN A 76 8.37 -14.29 12.84
C GLN A 76 8.73 -15.52 13.67
N ASP A 77 7.75 -16.41 13.81
CA ASP A 77 7.90 -17.72 14.40
C ASP A 77 7.91 -18.76 13.27
N ASN A 78 8.93 -19.62 13.23
CA ASN A 78 9.10 -20.64 12.19
C ASN A 78 9.41 -22.00 12.82
N VAL A 79 8.66 -23.04 12.44
CA VAL A 79 8.86 -24.43 12.88
C VAL A 79 9.49 -25.20 11.73
N GLN A 80 10.78 -25.49 11.86
CA GLN A 80 11.54 -26.29 10.91
C GLN A 80 11.76 -27.72 11.46
N VAL A 81 12.25 -28.62 10.61
CA VAL A 81 12.52 -30.03 10.99
C VAL A 81 13.52 -30.15 12.13
N ASP A 82 14.42 -29.17 12.27
CA ASP A 82 15.50 -29.08 13.24
C ASP A 82 15.16 -28.24 14.49
N GLY A 83 13.97 -27.63 14.57
CA GLY A 83 13.51 -26.91 15.76
C GLY A 83 12.55 -25.75 15.49
N ALA A 84 12.10 -25.11 16.57
CA ALA A 84 11.36 -23.85 16.51
C ALA A 84 12.33 -22.66 16.57
N TYR A 85 12.08 -21.68 15.72
CA TYR A 85 12.90 -20.50 15.52
C TYR A 85 12.04 -19.24 15.66
N ASN A 86 12.57 -18.20 16.28
CA ASN A 86 11.94 -16.89 16.38
C ASN A 86 12.90 -15.79 15.92
N SER A 87 12.37 -14.81 15.19
CA SER A 87 13.07 -13.63 14.71
C SER A 87 12.22 -12.37 14.85
N ASP A 88 12.87 -11.30 15.32
CA ASP A 88 12.33 -9.95 15.35
C ASP A 88 13.15 -9.08 14.39
N TYR A 89 12.50 -8.49 13.38
CA TYR A 89 13.13 -7.56 12.45
C TYR A 89 12.21 -6.41 12.08
N THR A 90 12.79 -5.31 11.57
CA THR A 90 12.02 -4.16 11.08
C THR A 90 12.35 -3.92 9.62
N SER A 91 11.40 -4.24 8.75
CA SER A 91 11.53 -3.96 7.31
C SER A 91 11.18 -2.50 7.02
N LYS A 92 11.82 -1.96 5.98
CA LYS A 92 11.60 -0.60 5.47
C LYS A 92 11.13 -0.68 4.03
N PHE A 93 10.15 0.13 3.67
CA PHE A 93 9.60 0.17 2.32
C PHE A 93 9.52 1.60 1.80
N LEU A 94 9.71 1.73 0.50
CA LEU A 94 9.41 2.94 -0.26
C LEU A 94 8.54 2.54 -1.45
N GLY A 95 7.53 3.35 -1.74
CA GLY A 95 6.68 3.13 -2.90
C GLY A 95 6.37 4.42 -3.62
N LEU A 96 6.35 4.33 -4.95
CA LEU A 96 5.98 5.40 -5.88
C LEU A 96 4.91 4.85 -6.82
N SER A 97 3.84 5.60 -7.04
CA SER A 97 2.85 5.27 -8.06
C SER A 97 2.46 6.49 -8.89
N ALA A 98 2.14 6.21 -10.15
CA ALA A 98 1.57 7.16 -11.08
C ALA A 98 0.53 6.44 -11.94
N ASN A 99 -0.70 6.95 -11.97
CA ASN A 99 -1.73 6.49 -12.91
C ASN A 99 -2.45 7.65 -13.57
N ALA A 100 -2.88 7.46 -14.81
CA ALA A 100 -3.63 8.46 -15.56
C ALA A 100 -4.89 7.82 -16.13
N GLY A 101 -5.99 8.57 -16.13
CA GLY A 101 -7.26 8.08 -16.61
C GLY A 101 -8.16 9.20 -17.12
N ARG A 102 -9.09 8.82 -17.99
CA ARG A 102 -10.10 9.74 -18.52
C ARG A 102 -11.39 9.59 -17.71
N VAL A 103 -11.92 10.69 -17.19
CA VAL A 103 -13.16 10.75 -16.42
C VAL A 103 -14.35 10.90 -17.38
N PHE A 104 -15.32 10.01 -17.26
CA PHE A 104 -16.60 10.07 -17.97
C PHE A 104 -17.70 10.35 -16.97
N ASP A 105 -18.50 11.38 -17.24
CA ASP A 105 -19.77 11.62 -16.55
C ASP A 105 -20.86 10.76 -17.21
N LEU A 106 -21.53 9.95 -16.40
CA LEU A 106 -22.57 9.02 -16.85
C LEU A 106 -23.98 9.47 -16.45
N SER A 107 -24.13 10.42 -15.53
CA SER A 107 -25.44 10.82 -14.99
C SER A 107 -25.39 12.21 -14.35
N ASP A 108 -25.41 13.25 -15.17
CA ASP A 108 -25.56 14.66 -14.78
C ASP A 108 -24.75 15.04 -13.51
N ASN A 109 -23.43 14.84 -13.56
CA ASN A 109 -22.49 15.10 -12.46
C ASN A 109 -22.71 14.31 -11.16
N THR A 110 -23.47 13.21 -11.17
CA THR A 110 -23.68 12.37 -9.97
C THR A 110 -22.88 11.08 -9.98
N LEU A 111 -22.58 10.55 -11.17
CA LEU A 111 -21.90 9.27 -11.34
C LEU A 111 -20.80 9.38 -12.40
N PHE A 112 -19.59 9.06 -12.00
CA PHE A 112 -18.39 9.13 -12.83
C PHE A 112 -17.70 7.78 -12.90
N ILE A 113 -17.13 7.49 -14.06
CA ILE A 113 -16.21 6.37 -14.25
C ILE A 113 -14.89 6.89 -14.82
N LYS A 114 -13.78 6.44 -14.25
CA LYS A 114 -12.43 6.78 -14.72
C LYS A 114 -11.66 5.48 -14.99
N PRO A 115 -11.69 4.92 -16.21
CA PRO A 115 -10.70 3.94 -16.62
C PRO A 115 -9.30 4.57 -16.54
N PHE A 116 -8.35 3.83 -15.99
CA PHE A 116 -6.98 4.29 -15.80
C PHE A 116 -5.96 3.20 -16.13
N ALA A 117 -4.75 3.64 -16.44
CA ALA A 117 -3.56 2.81 -16.49
C ALA A 117 -2.45 3.48 -15.69
N GLY A 118 -1.59 2.69 -15.07
CA GLY A 118 -0.56 3.20 -14.18
C GLY A 118 0.65 2.31 -14.06
N VAL A 119 1.65 2.85 -13.37
CA VAL A 119 2.91 2.21 -13.03
C VAL A 119 3.19 2.40 -11.55
N ASN A 120 3.71 1.36 -10.92
CA ASN A 120 4.09 1.35 -9.52
C ASN A 120 5.52 0.87 -9.38
N TYR A 121 6.31 1.54 -8.54
CA TYR A 121 7.64 1.12 -8.13
C TYR A 121 7.64 0.88 -6.61
N TYR A 122 8.20 -0.25 -6.21
CA TYR A 122 8.32 -0.67 -4.82
C TYR A 122 9.76 -1.04 -4.50
N PHE A 123 10.27 -0.46 -3.43
CA PHE A 123 11.53 -0.86 -2.82
C PHE A 123 11.27 -1.38 -1.41
N SER A 124 11.92 -2.48 -1.06
CA SER A 124 11.90 -3.04 0.29
C SER A 124 13.29 -3.41 0.76
N TYR A 125 13.53 -3.20 2.04
CA TYR A 125 14.77 -3.53 2.71
C TYR A 125 14.48 -4.16 4.06
N THR A 126 14.95 -5.40 4.25
CA THR A 126 14.95 -6.10 5.53
C THR A 126 16.40 -6.17 6.00
N PRO A 127 16.75 -5.53 7.13
CA PRO A 127 18.08 -5.66 7.73
C PRO A 127 18.42 -7.11 8.09
N SER A 128 19.71 -7.39 8.23
CA SER A 128 20.17 -8.66 8.78
C SER A 128 19.61 -8.85 10.19
N HIS A 129 19.26 -10.09 10.53
CA HIS A 129 18.70 -10.44 11.82
C HIS A 129 19.06 -11.88 12.19
N THR A 130 18.99 -12.21 13.46
CA THR A 130 19.32 -13.55 13.94
C THR A 130 18.02 -14.30 14.25
N GLU A 131 17.86 -15.47 13.64
CA GLU A 131 16.84 -16.45 14.03
C GLU A 131 17.34 -17.23 15.24
N ASN A 132 16.66 -17.07 16.37
CA ASN A 132 16.98 -17.77 17.62
C ASN A 132 16.25 -19.11 17.65
N GLY A 133 16.99 -20.22 17.77
CA GLY A 133 16.45 -21.57 17.87
C GLY A 133 17.47 -22.55 18.43
N ALA A 134 17.34 -23.84 18.13
CA ALA A 134 18.27 -24.89 18.60
C ALA A 134 19.73 -24.62 18.19
N ILE A 135 19.92 -23.99 17.02
CA ILE A 135 21.19 -23.43 16.55
C ILE A 135 20.88 -22.03 16.02
N ALA A 136 21.45 -20.97 16.60
CA ALA A 136 21.22 -19.61 16.10
C ALA A 136 21.68 -19.48 14.63
N LYS A 137 20.83 -18.89 13.78
CA LYS A 137 21.12 -18.67 12.35
C LYS A 137 21.12 -17.18 12.07
N ASP A 138 22.20 -16.65 11.49
CA ASP A 138 22.24 -15.28 11.01
C ASP A 138 21.66 -15.19 9.60
N ILE A 139 20.63 -14.36 9.44
CA ILE A 139 19.98 -14.08 8.16
C ILE A 139 20.56 -12.79 7.62
N ASP A 140 21.13 -12.86 6.43
CA ASP A 140 21.66 -11.69 5.73
C ASP A 140 20.55 -10.70 5.33
N SER A 141 20.93 -9.44 5.17
CA SER A 141 19.98 -8.40 4.77
C SER A 141 19.43 -8.66 3.36
N MET A 142 18.13 -8.43 3.16
CA MET A 142 17.46 -8.58 1.88
C MET A 142 17.07 -7.21 1.30
N LYS A 143 17.37 -6.98 0.02
CA LYS A 143 16.92 -5.82 -0.76
C LYS A 143 16.11 -6.31 -1.93
N ASN A 144 14.94 -5.72 -2.16
CA ASN A 144 14.10 -6.06 -3.30
C ASN A 144 13.55 -4.80 -3.98
N ASN A 145 13.55 -4.82 -5.30
CA ASN A 145 13.03 -3.77 -6.18
C ASN A 145 12.01 -4.40 -7.12
N SER A 146 10.82 -3.82 -7.20
CA SER A 146 9.77 -4.31 -8.09
C SER A 146 9.11 -3.16 -8.82
N VAL A 147 8.77 -3.40 -10.08
CA VAL A 147 7.96 -2.51 -10.91
C VAL A 147 6.75 -3.30 -11.37
N SER A 148 5.57 -2.69 -11.27
CA SER A 148 4.33 -3.27 -11.78
C SER A 148 3.56 -2.25 -12.60
N VAL A 149 2.69 -2.77 -13.47
CA VAL A 149 1.74 -1.98 -14.26
C VAL A 149 0.34 -2.32 -13.77
N GLU A 150 -0.55 -1.33 -13.76
CA GLU A 150 -1.95 -1.49 -13.37
C GLU A 150 -2.87 -0.95 -14.45
N VAL A 151 -4.03 -1.61 -14.60
CA VAL A 151 -5.15 -1.13 -15.40
C VAL A 151 -6.42 -1.38 -14.59
N GLY A 152 -7.31 -0.40 -14.56
CA GLY A 152 -8.50 -0.46 -13.72
C GLY A 152 -9.53 0.60 -14.09
N ALA A 153 -10.60 0.65 -13.31
CA ALA A 153 -11.60 1.70 -13.42
C ALA A 153 -12.03 2.14 -12.03
N GLU A 154 -11.92 3.44 -11.76
CA GLU A 154 -12.48 4.07 -10.57
C GLU A 154 -13.94 4.45 -10.85
N PHE A 155 -14.84 4.09 -9.94
CA PHE A 155 -16.24 4.50 -9.95
C PHE A 155 -16.46 5.48 -8.82
N ARG A 156 -16.95 6.67 -9.14
CA ARG A 156 -17.20 7.74 -8.16
C ARG A 156 -18.66 8.16 -8.21
N LYS A 157 -19.33 8.15 -7.07
CA LYS A 157 -20.71 8.62 -6.92
C LYS A 157 -20.77 9.77 -5.92
N TYR A 158 -21.26 10.92 -6.36
CA TYR A 158 -21.51 12.07 -5.50
C TYR A 158 -22.88 11.92 -4.84
N MET A 159 -22.91 12.08 -3.51
CA MET A 159 -24.16 12.09 -2.74
C MET A 159 -24.70 13.52 -2.59
N ASN A 160 -23.79 14.50 -2.62
CA ASN A 160 -24.04 15.94 -2.65
C ASN A 160 -22.74 16.64 -3.09
N GLU A 161 -22.76 17.97 -3.17
CA GLU A 161 -21.62 18.80 -3.62
C GLU A 161 -20.34 18.60 -2.79
N ASN A 162 -20.47 18.18 -1.53
CA ASN A 162 -19.36 18.09 -0.58
C ASN A 162 -18.97 16.66 -0.20
N SER A 163 -19.67 15.64 -0.71
CA SER A 163 -19.38 14.25 -0.34
C SER A 163 -19.58 13.29 -1.51
N TYR A 164 -18.62 12.38 -1.63
CA TYR A 164 -18.64 11.33 -2.63
C TYR A 164 -18.14 10.02 -2.01
N ILE A 165 -18.54 8.93 -2.64
CA ILE A 165 -17.98 7.61 -2.39
C ILE A 165 -17.31 7.19 -3.69
N PHE A 166 -16.11 6.62 -3.59
CA PHE A 166 -15.44 6.04 -4.73
C PHE A 166 -15.02 4.61 -4.44
N VAL A 167 -14.92 3.82 -5.50
CA VAL A 167 -14.44 2.45 -5.48
C VAL A 167 -13.42 2.30 -6.59
N THR A 168 -12.25 1.78 -6.25
CA THR A 168 -11.21 1.36 -7.19
C THR A 168 -10.90 -0.11 -6.93
N PRO A 169 -10.58 -0.91 -7.96
CA PRO A 169 -10.00 -2.24 -7.79
C PRO A 169 -8.67 -2.20 -7.03
#